data_AF-A0A7S2E495-F1
#
_entry.id   AF-A0A7S2E495-F1
#
_cell.length_a   1.000
_cell.length_b   1.000
_cell.length_c   1.000
_cell.angle_alpha   90.00
_cell.angle_beta   90.00
_cell.angle_gamma   90.00
#
_symmetry.space_group_name_H-M   'P 1'
#
loop_
_entity.id
_entity.type
_entity.pdbx_description
1 polymer ?
#
loop_
_entity_poly.entity_id
_entity_poly.type
_entity_poly.pdbx_seq_one_letter_code
_entity_poly.pdbx_strand_id
1 'polypeptide(L)'
;HILALQNQIGEEDDDHAAPPLPLIIMTSDDTDAHTRHLLHVHSNFGLSSNQMHIIKQAKVPCLLDGDARLALEPTDPFQLLTKPHGHGDVHSLLYSSGIAASLHASGTRHIIFIQDTNALVFGGIPAALGVSVTHNLAMNTIS
;
A
#
# COMPACT_ATOMS: atom_id res chain seq x y z
N HIS A 1 -1.21 3.35 -14.68
CA HIS A 1 -0.45 4.50 -14.17
C HIS A 1 0.97 4.14 -13.75
N ILE A 2 1.20 3.16 -12.87
CA ILE A 2 2.56 2.78 -12.41
C ILE A 2 3.51 2.45 -13.58
N LEU A 3 3.14 1.52 -14.47
CA LEU A 3 3.96 1.18 -15.64
C LEU A 3 4.21 2.39 -16.57
N ALA A 4 3.25 3.31 -16.67
CA ALA A 4 3.43 4.52 -17.48
C ALA A 4 4.46 5.47 -16.85
N LEU A 5 4.41 5.66 -15.52
CA LEU A 5 5.43 6.42 -14.77
C LEU A 5 6.80 5.76 -14.90
N GLN A 6 6.87 4.43 -14.79
CA GLN A 6 8.11 3.69 -14.96
C GLN A 6 8.69 3.83 -16.37
N ASN A 7 7.86 3.74 -17.41
CA ASN A 7 8.32 3.89 -18.79
C ASN A 7 8.84 5.31 -19.06
N GLN A 8 8.19 6.35 -18.52
CA GLN A 8 8.67 7.74 -18.64
C GLN A 8 10.07 7.91 -18.06
N ILE A 9 10.38 7.27 -16.93
CA ILE A 9 11.73 7.30 -16.34
C ILE A 9 12.76 6.66 -17.29
N GLY A 10 12.38 5.59 -17.99
CA GLY A 10 13.28 4.88 -18.91
C GLY A 10 13.50 5.57 -20.25
N GLU A 11 12.61 6.46 -20.67
CA GLU A 11 12.79 7.28 -21.87
C GLU A 11 13.73 8.47 -21.64
N GLU A 12 13.90 8.90 -20.39
CA GLU A 12 14.82 10.00 -20.02
C GLU A 12 16.28 9.52 -19.80
N ASP A 13 16.47 8.23 -19.52
CA ASP A 13 17.78 7.61 -19.22
C ASP A 13 18.22 6.73 -20.42
N ASP A 14 18.85 7.37 -21.42
CA ASP A 14 19.18 6.87 -22.78
C ASP A 14 19.97 5.54 -22.88
N ASP A 15 20.30 4.87 -21.77
CA ASP A 15 21.16 3.67 -21.76
C ASP A 15 20.74 2.57 -20.75
N HIS A 16 19.69 2.78 -19.94
CA HIS A 16 19.28 1.83 -18.90
C HIS A 16 17.77 1.61 -18.83
N ALA A 17 17.35 0.34 -18.77
CA ALA A 17 15.96 0.00 -18.50
C ALA A 17 15.53 0.60 -17.15
N ALA A 18 14.40 1.31 -17.14
CA ALA A 18 13.89 1.96 -15.94
C ALA A 18 13.82 0.99 -14.75
N PRO A 19 14.31 1.39 -13.56
CA PRO A 19 14.20 0.54 -12.39
C PRO A 19 12.72 0.27 -12.08
N PRO A 20 12.37 -0.97 -11.68
CA PRO A 20 10.99 -1.31 -11.37
C PRO A 20 10.46 -0.48 -10.20
N LEU A 21 9.29 0.14 -10.36
CA LEU A 21 8.64 0.90 -9.29
C LEU A 21 7.83 -0.05 -8.38
N PRO A 22 8.21 -0.21 -7.10
CA PRO A 22 7.49 -1.11 -6.20
C PRO A 22 6.06 -0.61 -5.93
N LEU A 23 5.09 -1.50 -6.09
CA LEU A 23 3.68 -1.30 -5.75
C LEU A 23 3.30 -2.17 -4.57
N ILE A 24 2.78 -1.55 -3.52
CA ILE A 24 2.29 -2.23 -2.34
C ILE A 24 0.77 -2.06 -2.30
N ILE A 25 0.05 -3.18 -2.28
CA ILE A 25 -1.41 -3.22 -2.21
C ILE A 25 -1.78 -3.75 -0.82
N MET A 26 -2.43 -2.90 -0.03
CA MET A 26 -2.98 -3.32 1.26
C MET A 26 -4.41 -3.85 1.06
N THR A 27 -4.64 -5.10 1.46
CA THR A 27 -5.93 -5.79 1.34
C THR A 27 -6.53 -6.05 2.72
N SER A 28 -7.83 -6.35 2.77
CA SER A 28 -8.53 -6.81 3.97
C SER A 28 -8.87 -8.29 3.86
N ASP A 29 -9.37 -8.90 4.94
CA ASP A 29 -9.97 -10.24 4.87
C ASP A 29 -11.01 -10.38 3.75
N ASP A 30 -11.83 -9.35 3.58
CA ASP A 30 -12.95 -9.39 2.65
C ASP A 30 -12.49 -9.15 1.19
N THR A 31 -11.32 -8.55 0.99
CA THR A 31 -10.81 -8.17 -0.35
C THR A 31 -9.61 -8.99 -0.83
N ASP A 32 -8.81 -9.59 0.05
CA ASP A 32 -7.52 -10.21 -0.30
C ASP A 32 -7.64 -11.31 -1.37
N ALA A 33 -8.57 -12.26 -1.19
CA ALA A 33 -8.74 -13.36 -2.13
C ALA A 33 -9.15 -12.87 -3.53
N HIS A 34 -10.10 -11.94 -3.59
CA HIS A 34 -10.58 -11.36 -4.85
C HIS A 34 -9.50 -10.52 -5.54
N THR A 35 -8.75 -9.71 -4.78
CA THR A 35 -7.63 -8.92 -5.30
C THR A 35 -6.54 -9.81 -5.89
N ARG A 36 -6.13 -10.86 -5.17
CA ARG A 36 -5.13 -11.83 -5.67
C ARG A 36 -5.60 -12.54 -6.93
N HIS A 37 -6.86 -12.95 -6.96
CA HIS A 37 -7.45 -13.60 -8.14
C HIS A 37 -7.45 -12.66 -9.35
N LEU A 38 -7.91 -11.42 -9.18
CA LEU A 38 -7.93 -10.40 -10.24
C LEU A 38 -6.52 -10.15 -10.80
N LEU A 39 -5.53 -9.98 -9.93
CA LEU A 39 -4.14 -9.77 -10.34
C LEU A 39 -3.60 -10.98 -11.11
N HIS A 40 -3.89 -12.19 -10.64
CA HIS A 40 -3.45 -13.42 -11.29
C HIS A 40 -4.03 -13.59 -12.70
N VAL A 41 -5.34 -13.45 -12.88
CA VAL A 41 -6.01 -13.64 -14.18
C VAL A 41 -5.63 -12.59 -15.23
N HIS A 42 -5.13 -11.43 -14.79
CA HIS A 42 -4.64 -10.37 -15.64
C HIS A 42 -3.10 -10.28 -15.69
N SER A 43 -2.38 -11.32 -15.26
CA SER A 43 -0.91 -11.37 -15.29
C SER A 43 -0.26 -10.14 -14.65
N ASN A 44 -0.75 -9.75 -13.47
CA ASN A 44 -0.35 -8.56 -12.71
C ASN A 44 -0.42 -7.25 -13.52
N PHE A 45 -1.26 -7.19 -14.56
CA PHE A 45 -1.37 -6.07 -15.49
C PHE A 45 -0.03 -5.65 -16.12
N GLY A 46 0.91 -6.61 -16.28
CA GLY A 46 2.25 -6.38 -16.84
C GLY A 46 3.33 -6.03 -15.81
N LEU A 47 2.99 -5.90 -14.53
CA LEU A 47 3.96 -5.74 -13.45
C LEU A 47 4.70 -7.08 -13.21
N SER A 48 6.03 -7.03 -13.18
CA SER A 48 6.89 -8.14 -12.74
C SER A 48 6.56 -8.59 -11.32
N SER A 49 6.68 -9.89 -11.05
CA SER A 49 6.30 -10.46 -9.74
C SER A 49 7.10 -9.87 -8.56
N ASN A 50 8.31 -9.36 -8.81
CA ASN A 50 9.16 -8.79 -7.78
C ASN A 50 8.86 -7.30 -7.49
N GLN A 51 8.03 -6.65 -8.31
CA GLN A 51 7.66 -5.23 -8.11
C GLN A 51 6.31 -5.06 -7.42
N MET A 52 5.58 -6.16 -7.14
CA MET A 52 4.26 -6.11 -6.51
C MET A 52 4.25 -6.86 -5.19
N HIS A 53 3.79 -6.18 -4.13
CA HIS A 53 3.64 -6.75 -2.80
C HIS A 53 2.19 -6.60 -2.33
N ILE A 54 1.60 -7.68 -1.83
CA ILE A 54 0.25 -7.66 -1.25
C ILE A 54 0.38 -7.90 0.24
N ILE A 55 -0.03 -6.93 1.05
CA ILE A 55 -0.04 -7.02 2.50
C ILE A 55 -1.48 -7.05 2.98
N LYS A 56 -1.83 -8.08 3.74
CA LYS A 56 -3.18 -8.23 4.26
C LYS A 56 -3.26 -7.63 5.67
N GLN A 57 -4.16 -6.66 5.86
CA GLN A 57 -4.45 -6.08 7.17
C GLN A 57 -5.27 -7.07 8.00
N ALA A 58 -4.94 -7.17 9.29
CA ALA A 58 -5.72 -7.96 10.24
C ALA A 58 -6.97 -7.20 10.68
N LYS A 59 -7.99 -7.93 11.15
CA LYS A 59 -9.09 -7.32 11.89
C LYS A 59 -8.67 -7.09 13.34
N VAL A 60 -9.22 -6.05 13.96
CA VAL A 60 -9.04 -5.77 15.40
C VAL A 60 -10.32 -6.06 16.17
N PRO A 61 -10.23 -6.56 17.41
CA PRO A 61 -11.40 -6.75 18.27
C PRO A 61 -12.17 -5.45 18.49
N CYS A 62 -13.49 -5.51 18.39
CA CYS A 62 -14.36 -4.41 18.75
C CYS A 62 -14.50 -4.32 20.27
N LEU A 63 -14.47 -3.09 20.80
CA LEU A 63 -14.80 -2.84 22.19
C LEU A 63 -16.32 -2.63 22.31
N LEU A 64 -16.94 -3.30 23.27
CA LEU A 64 -18.36 -3.26 23.55
C LEU A 64 -18.76 -1.93 24.23
N ASP A 65 -17.94 -1.46 25.16
CA ASP A 65 -18.24 -0.35 26.06
C ASP A 65 -16.97 0.41 26.49
N GLY A 66 -17.16 1.49 27.24
CA GLY A 66 -16.07 2.32 27.78
C GLY A 66 -15.20 1.61 28.83
N ASP A 67 -15.62 0.44 29.32
CA ASP A 67 -14.83 -0.42 30.20
C ASP A 67 -13.87 -1.34 29.41
N ALA A 68 -13.79 -1.16 28.08
CA ALA A 68 -12.94 -1.93 27.17
C ALA A 68 -13.22 -3.44 27.15
N ARG A 69 -14.48 -3.84 27.40
CA ARG A 69 -14.87 -5.25 27.21
C ARG A 69 -14.86 -5.61 25.72
N LEU A 70 -14.43 -6.83 25.39
CA LEU A 70 -14.45 -7.32 24.02
C LEU A 70 -15.89 -7.63 23.58
N ALA A 71 -16.28 -7.14 22.41
CA ALA A 71 -17.55 -7.48 21.80
C ALA A 71 -17.48 -8.93 21.26
N LEU A 72 -18.52 -9.70 21.55
CA LEU A 72 -18.71 -11.07 21.05
C LEU A 72 -19.71 -11.07 19.89
N GLU A 73 -19.62 -12.07 19.04
CA GLU A 73 -20.57 -12.23 17.94
C GLU A 73 -21.95 -12.65 18.50
N PRO A 74 -23.07 -12.02 18.08
CA PRO A 74 -24.38 -12.31 18.67
C PRO A 74 -24.83 -13.77 18.54
N THR A 75 -24.31 -14.48 17.54
CA THR A 75 -24.64 -15.88 17.24
C THR A 75 -23.62 -16.90 17.77
N ASP A 76 -22.45 -16.46 18.24
CA ASP A 76 -21.41 -17.34 18.80
C ASP A 76 -20.64 -16.66 19.95
N PRO A 77 -20.87 -17.05 21.21
CA PRO A 77 -20.21 -16.45 22.38
C PRO A 77 -18.71 -16.77 22.47
N PHE A 78 -18.17 -17.67 21.64
CA PHE A 78 -16.74 -17.97 21.58
C PHE A 78 -16.01 -17.21 20.47
N GLN A 79 -16.72 -16.38 19.70
CA GLN A 79 -16.15 -15.58 18.62
C GLN A 79 -16.18 -14.09 18.96
N LEU A 80 -15.05 -13.40 18.75
CA LEU A 80 -14.96 -11.95 18.89
C LEU A 80 -15.55 -11.26 17.66
N LEU A 81 -16.34 -10.22 17.90
CA LEU A 81 -16.71 -9.29 16.84
C LEU A 81 -15.48 -8.43 16.52
N THR A 82 -15.09 -8.40 15.26
CA THR A 82 -13.89 -7.70 14.80
C THR A 82 -14.21 -6.75 13.66
N LYS A 83 -13.46 -5.66 13.55
CA LYS A 83 -13.56 -4.71 12.43
C LYS A 83 -12.22 -4.57 11.72
N PRO A 84 -12.21 -4.22 10.43
CA PRO A 84 -10.98 -3.82 9.76
C PRO A 84 -10.28 -2.70 10.53
N HIS A 85 -8.95 -2.73 10.60
CA HIS A 85 -8.20 -1.59 11.13
C HIS A 85 -8.40 -0.36 10.23
N GLY A 86 -8.25 0.84 10.79
CA GLY A 86 -8.22 2.07 9.99
C GLY A 86 -6.97 2.11 9.09
N HIS A 87 -6.93 3.05 8.14
CA HIS A 87 -5.82 3.19 7.17
C HIS A 87 -4.44 3.42 7.82
N GLY A 88 -4.36 3.72 9.12
CA GLY A 88 -3.11 3.89 9.87
C GLY A 88 -2.31 2.60 10.09
N ASP A 89 -2.91 1.42 9.89
CA ASP A 89 -2.20 0.14 10.08
C ASP A 89 -1.07 -0.06 9.05
N VAL A 90 -1.15 0.66 7.93
CA VAL A 90 -0.19 0.51 6.83
C VAL A 90 1.25 0.66 7.31
N HIS A 91 1.52 1.56 8.27
CA HIS A 91 2.87 1.74 8.80
C HIS A 91 3.35 0.53 9.60
N SER A 92 2.50 0.01 10.50
CA SER A 92 2.79 -1.18 11.31
C SER A 92 3.00 -2.40 10.41
N LEU A 93 2.12 -2.59 9.41
CA LEU A 93 2.17 -3.69 8.45
C LEU A 93 3.40 -3.62 7.54
N LEU A 94 3.80 -2.43 7.07
CA LEU A 94 5.02 -2.23 6.30
C LEU A 94 6.28 -2.58 7.10
N TYR A 95 6.28 -2.25 8.40
CA TYR A 95 7.38 -2.59 9.30
C TYR A 95 7.43 -4.10 9.59
N SER A 96 6.31 -4.69 10.06
CA SER A 96 6.26 -6.09 10.48
C SER A 96 6.42 -7.08 9.33
N SER A 97 6.03 -6.71 8.10
CA SER A 97 6.25 -7.52 6.89
C SER A 97 7.71 -7.50 6.42
N GLY A 98 8.55 -6.60 6.93
CA GLY A 98 9.92 -6.39 6.46
C GLY A 98 10.03 -5.67 5.11
N ILE A 99 8.90 -5.31 4.48
CA ILE A 99 8.90 -4.62 3.17
C ILE A 99 9.55 -3.24 3.29
N ALA A 100 9.25 -2.48 4.36
CA ALA A 100 9.90 -1.19 4.58
C ALA A 100 11.43 -1.31 4.69
N ALA A 101 11.92 -2.34 5.39
CA ALA A 101 13.34 -2.60 5.53
C ALA A 101 13.98 -3.00 4.19
N SER A 102 13.30 -3.85 3.41
CA SER A 102 13.73 -4.27 2.07
C SER A 102 13.85 -3.08 1.11
N LEU A 103 12.81 -2.24 1.06
CA LEU A 103 12.78 -1.04 0.21
C LEU A 103 13.87 -0.03 0.62
N HIS A 104 14.09 0.13 1.93
CA HIS A 104 15.15 0.98 2.42
C HIS A 104 16.54 0.46 2.00
N ALA A 105 16.77 -0.86 2.12
CA ALA A 105 18.01 -1.50 1.69
C ALA A 105 18.23 -1.40 0.17
N SER A 106 17.16 -1.34 -0.63
CA SER A 106 17.22 -1.12 -2.08
C SER A 106 17.39 0.35 -2.48
N GLY A 107 17.59 1.27 -1.52
CA GLY A 107 17.81 2.69 -1.76
C GLY A 107 16.54 3.53 -1.88
N THR A 108 15.37 2.97 -1.63
CA THR A 108 14.11 3.73 -1.64
C THR A 108 14.12 4.79 -0.53
N ARG A 109 13.89 6.06 -0.91
CA ARG A 109 13.89 7.20 0.01
C ARG A 109 12.50 7.74 0.33
N HIS A 110 11.56 7.59 -0.58
CA HIS A 110 10.20 8.13 -0.47
C HIS A 110 9.18 7.04 -0.76
N ILE A 111 8.11 7.02 0.04
CA ILE A 111 6.94 6.16 -0.15
C ILE A 111 5.73 7.06 -0.33
N ILE A 112 4.90 6.76 -1.33
CA ILE A 112 3.70 7.51 -1.65
C ILE A 112 2.50 6.67 -1.23
N PHE A 113 1.67 7.24 -0.36
CA PHE A 113 0.42 6.64 0.07
C PHE A 113 -0.73 7.25 -0.72
N ILE A 114 -1.55 6.40 -1.33
CA ILE A 114 -2.75 6.80 -2.08
C ILE A 114 -3.95 5.96 -1.63
N GLN A 115 -5.15 6.49 -1.85
CA GLN A 115 -6.40 5.73 -1.71
C GLN A 115 -6.79 5.20 -3.10
N ASP A 116 -7.39 4.00 -3.15
CA ASP A 116 -7.91 3.38 -4.37
C ASP A 116 -9.07 4.17 -5.00
N THR A 117 -9.74 5.02 -4.21
CA THR A 117 -10.84 5.90 -4.65
C THR A 117 -10.37 7.16 -5.38
N ASN A 118 -9.08 7.49 -5.40
CA ASN A 118 -8.55 8.70 -6.05
C ASN A 118 -7.51 8.36 -7.12
N ALA A 119 -7.96 7.93 -8.29
CA ALA A 119 -7.09 7.65 -9.43
C ALA A 119 -6.45 8.92 -10.06
N LEU A 120 -7.02 10.12 -9.84
CA LEU A 120 -6.50 11.36 -10.44
C LEU A 120 -5.17 11.81 -9.81
N VAL A 121 -4.86 11.33 -8.61
CA VAL A 121 -3.65 11.71 -7.85
C VAL A 121 -2.35 11.38 -8.61
N PHE A 122 -2.36 10.40 -9.51
CA PHE A 122 -1.16 9.96 -10.24
C PHE A 122 -0.51 11.08 -11.06
N GLY A 123 -1.27 12.05 -11.56
CA GLY A 123 -0.71 13.19 -12.28
C GLY A 123 0.06 14.17 -11.39
N GLY A 124 -0.32 14.29 -10.12
CA GLY A 124 0.33 15.19 -9.16
C GLY A 124 1.55 14.60 -8.45
N ILE A 125 1.72 13.27 -8.53
CA ILE A 125 2.79 12.54 -7.84
C ILE A 125 4.19 13.07 -8.19
N PRO A 126 4.60 13.22 -9.46
CA PRO A 126 5.95 13.69 -9.79
C PRO A 126 6.25 15.08 -9.22
N ALA A 127 5.29 16.00 -9.31
CA ALA A 127 5.44 17.36 -8.78
C ALA A 127 5.58 17.36 -7.25
N ALA A 128 4.72 16.62 -6.54
CA ALA A 128 4.78 16.55 -5.08
C ALA A 128 6.03 15.83 -4.57
N LEU A 129 6.49 14.79 -5.26
CA LEU A 129 7.76 14.13 -4.97
C LEU A 129 8.92 15.10 -5.19
N GLY A 130 8.94 15.82 -6.31
CA GLY A 130 9.94 16.85 -6.62
C GLY A 130 10.03 17.90 -5.51
N VAL A 131 8.89 18.47 -5.09
CA VAL A 131 8.84 19.42 -3.95
C VAL A 131 9.41 18.81 -2.68
N SER A 132 9.09 17.55 -2.39
CA SER A 132 9.57 16.85 -1.18
C SER A 132 11.08 16.65 -1.21
N VAL A 133 11.64 16.28 -2.36
CA VAL A 133 13.09 16.13 -2.55
C VAL A 133 13.79 17.48 -2.46
N THR A 134 13.32 18.49 -3.19
CA THR A 134 13.94 19.83 -3.25
C THR A 134 14.00 20.49 -1.88
N HIS A 135 12.97 20.32 -1.05
CA HIS A 135 12.89 20.93 0.28
C HIS A 135 13.28 19.98 1.41
N ASN A 136 13.76 18.78 1.10
CA ASN A 136 14.12 17.74 2.08
C ASN A 136 13.01 17.48 3.11
N LEU A 137 11.76 17.36 2.63
CA LEU A 137 10.59 17.14 3.47
C LEU A 137 10.54 15.69 3.94
N ALA A 138 10.30 15.49 5.24
CA ALA A 138 10.03 14.16 5.80
C ALA A 138 8.64 13.63 5.41
N MET A 139 7.67 14.52 5.18
CA MET A 139 6.31 14.20 4.80
C MET A 139 5.72 15.34 3.95
N ASN A 140 4.91 14.99 2.97
CA ASN A 140 4.13 15.93 2.17
C ASN A 140 2.71 15.34 1.96
N THR A 141 1.72 16.19 1.74
CA THR A 141 0.33 15.78 1.50
C THR A 141 -0.26 16.64 0.39
N ILE A 142 -0.96 15.98 -0.52
CA ILE A 142 -1.69 16.61 -1.62
C ILE A 142 -3.18 16.39 -1.32
N SER A 143 -3.96 17.46 -1.31
CA SER A 143 -5.41 17.45 -1.05
C SER A 143 -6.18 17.78 -2.32
#